data_AF-B7Z6A7-F1
#
_entry.id   AF-B7Z6A7-F1
#
_cell.length_a   1.000
_cell.length_b   1.000
_cell.length_c   1.000
_cell.angle_alpha   90.00
_cell.angle_beta   90.00
_cell.angle_gamma   90.00
#
_symmetry.space_group_name_H-M   'P 1'
#
loop_
_entity.id
_entity.type
_entity.pdbx_description
1 polymer ?
#
loop_
_entity_poly.entity_id
_entity_poly.type
_entity_poly.pdbx_seq_one_letter_code
_entity_poly.pdbx_strand_id
1 'polypeptide(L)'
;MLWLFQSLLFVFCFGPGQLRNIQVTNHSQLFQNMTCELHLTCSVEDADDNVSFRWEALGNTLSSQPNLTVSWDPRISSEQDYTCIAENAVSNLSFSVSAQKLCEDVKIQYTDTKMILFMVSGICIVFGFIILLLLVLRKRRDSLSLSTQRTQGPGEHSDS
;
A
#
# COMPACT_ATOMS: atom_id res chain seq x y z
N MET A 1 11.82 -62.00 -11.44
CA MET A 1 12.03 -61.58 -10.03
C MET A 1 13.10 -60.49 -9.87
N LEU A 2 14.21 -60.48 -10.63
CA LEU A 2 15.22 -59.39 -10.55
C LEU A 2 14.75 -58.02 -11.08
N TRP A 3 13.76 -57.97 -11.98
CA TRP A 3 13.28 -56.71 -12.58
C TRP A 3 12.51 -55.81 -11.60
N LEU A 4 11.88 -56.38 -10.56
CA LEU A 4 11.19 -55.60 -9.54
C LEU A 4 12.17 -54.86 -8.62
N PHE A 5 13.33 -55.47 -8.32
CA PHE A 5 14.36 -54.85 -7.47
C PHE A 5 15.06 -53.67 -8.16
N GLN A 6 15.22 -53.71 -9.48
CA GLN A 6 15.81 -52.60 -10.23
C GLN A 6 14.90 -51.36 -10.23
N SER A 7 13.57 -51.54 -10.33
CA SER A 7 12.61 -50.43 -10.22
C SER A 7 12.54 -49.85 -8.82
N LEU A 8 12.69 -50.66 -7.76
CA LEU A 8 12.69 -50.17 -6.38
C LEU A 8 13.88 -49.23 -6.10
N LEU A 9 15.07 -49.50 -6.65
CA LEU A 9 16.24 -48.62 -6.47
C LEU A 9 16.11 -47.25 -7.15
N PHE A 10 15.33 -47.14 -8.24
CA PHE A 10 15.06 -45.85 -8.90
C PHE A 10 14.07 -44.96 -8.13
N VAL A 11 13.27 -45.53 -7.22
CA VAL A 11 12.26 -44.78 -6.45
C VAL A 11 12.87 -44.04 -5.24
N PHE A 12 14.06 -44.42 -4.78
CA PHE A 12 14.66 -43.87 -3.55
C PHE A 12 15.55 -42.61 -3.73
N CYS A 13 15.75 -42.10 -4.95
CA CYS A 13 16.64 -40.95 -5.19
C CYS A 13 15.93 -39.59 -5.32
N PHE A 14 14.60 -39.53 -5.38
CA PHE A 14 13.85 -38.27 -5.39
C PHE A 14 13.47 -37.88 -3.97
N GLY A 15 14.46 -37.75 -3.09
CA GLY A 15 14.26 -37.08 -1.81
C GLY A 15 14.08 -35.56 -2.02
N PRO A 16 13.47 -34.85 -1.07
CA PRO A 16 13.37 -33.39 -1.13
C PRO A 16 14.72 -32.72 -1.37
N GLY A 17 14.75 -31.75 -2.28
CA GLY A 17 15.92 -30.91 -2.49
C GLY A 17 16.19 -29.96 -1.31
N GLN A 18 17.38 -29.38 -1.28
CA GLN A 18 17.71 -28.30 -0.35
C GLN A 18 16.90 -27.05 -0.71
N LEU A 19 16.32 -26.40 0.31
CA LEU A 19 15.58 -25.15 0.14
C LEU A 19 16.51 -24.06 -0.38
N ARG A 20 16.00 -23.25 -1.31
CA ARG A 20 16.71 -22.11 -1.88
C ARG A 20 15.84 -20.88 -1.76
N ASN A 21 16.48 -19.76 -1.42
CA ASN A 21 15.89 -18.43 -1.51
C ASN A 21 14.53 -18.27 -0.79
N ILE A 22 14.59 -17.81 0.46
CA ILE A 22 13.40 -17.44 1.23
C ILE A 22 13.06 -15.97 0.99
N GLN A 23 11.78 -15.69 0.73
CA GLN A 23 11.27 -14.34 0.53
C GLN A 23 10.07 -14.09 1.43
N VAL A 24 10.09 -12.93 2.08
CA VAL A 24 8.94 -12.41 2.84
C VAL A 24 8.34 -11.23 2.08
N THR A 25 7.10 -11.41 1.64
CA THR A 25 6.27 -10.31 1.16
C THR A 25 5.53 -9.71 2.35
N ASN A 26 5.41 -8.39 2.35
CA ASN A 26 4.83 -7.65 3.45
C ASN A 26 3.85 -6.62 2.90
N HIS A 27 2.71 -6.49 3.56
CA HIS A 27 1.73 -5.45 3.34
C HIS A 27 1.34 -4.87 4.69
N SER A 28 1.50 -3.57 4.85
CA SER A 28 1.25 -2.87 6.10
C SER A 28 0.17 -1.80 5.92
N GLN A 29 -0.77 -1.76 6.86
CA GLN A 29 -1.89 -0.84 6.84
C GLN A 29 -1.96 -0.07 8.15
N LEU A 30 -1.97 1.27 8.05
CA LEU A 30 -2.12 2.13 9.22
C LEU A 30 -3.61 2.42 9.45
N PHE A 31 -4.10 2.08 10.63
CA PHE A 31 -5.45 2.42 11.07
C PHE A 31 -5.51 3.80 11.73
N GLN A 32 -6.71 4.38 11.79
CA GLN A 32 -6.95 5.71 12.38
C GLN A 32 -6.55 5.79 13.86
N ASN A 33 -6.64 4.67 14.58
CA ASN A 33 -6.22 4.56 15.97
C ASN A 33 -4.68 4.53 16.15
N MET A 34 -3.90 4.73 15.08
CA MET A 34 -2.43 4.62 15.03
C MET A 34 -1.89 3.21 15.24
N THR A 35 -2.75 2.18 15.18
CA THR A 35 -2.32 0.79 15.12
C THR A 35 -1.95 0.44 13.69
N CYS A 36 -0.81 -0.23 13.52
CA CYS A 36 -0.31 -0.72 12.24
C CYS A 36 -0.61 -2.22 12.14
N GLU A 37 -1.43 -2.61 11.18
CA GLU A 37 -1.67 -4.02 10.89
C GLU A 37 -0.71 -4.49 9.79
N LEU A 38 0.01 -5.56 10.08
CA LEU A 38 1.00 -6.17 9.22
C LEU A 38 0.44 -7.50 8.72
N HIS A 39 0.40 -7.64 7.40
CA HIS A 39 0.14 -8.88 6.70
C HIS A 39 1.44 -9.35 6.06
N LEU A 40 2.03 -10.39 6.65
CA LEU A 40 3.29 -10.97 6.22
C LEU A 40 3.01 -12.31 5.56
N THR A 41 3.64 -12.57 4.42
CA THR A 41 3.52 -13.84 3.71
C THR A 41 4.90 -14.33 3.34
N CYS A 42 5.22 -15.51 3.84
CA CYS A 42 6.50 -16.17 3.60
C CYS A 42 6.39 -17.15 2.45
N SER A 43 7.41 -17.15 1.60
CA SER A 43 7.51 -18.00 0.41
C SER A 43 8.95 -18.47 0.22
N VAL A 44 9.12 -19.62 -0.41
CA VAL A 44 10.42 -20.19 -0.77
C VAL A 44 10.37 -20.53 -2.26
N GLU A 45 11.49 -20.36 -2.94
CA GLU A 45 11.62 -20.74 -4.35
C GLU A 45 11.46 -22.26 -4.52
N ASP A 46 10.74 -22.69 -5.55
CA ASP A 46 10.41 -24.10 -5.81
C ASP A 46 9.80 -24.81 -4.59
N ALA A 47 8.92 -24.12 -3.86
CA ALA A 47 8.25 -24.69 -2.69
C ALA A 47 7.50 -25.98 -3.07
N ASP A 48 8.00 -27.09 -2.54
CA ASP A 48 7.38 -28.41 -2.60
C ASP A 48 6.37 -28.56 -1.43
N ASP A 49 5.45 -29.51 -1.52
CA ASP A 49 4.41 -29.71 -0.49
C ASP A 49 4.98 -30.16 0.88
N ASN A 50 6.27 -30.49 0.93
CA ASN A 50 6.98 -30.94 2.14
C ASN A 50 7.60 -29.80 2.96
N VAL A 51 7.41 -28.54 2.58
CA VAL A 51 7.95 -27.40 3.33
C VAL A 51 6.99 -26.96 4.43
N SER A 52 7.44 -26.97 5.68
CA SER A 52 6.70 -26.38 6.79
C SER A 52 7.17 -24.96 7.07
N PHE A 53 6.20 -24.09 7.37
CA PHE A 53 6.43 -22.69 7.70
C PHE A 53 6.08 -22.44 9.15
N ARG A 54 6.87 -21.62 9.83
CA ARG A 54 6.50 -21.03 11.12
C ARG A 54 6.97 -19.60 11.24
N TRP A 55 6.23 -18.85 12.03
CA TRP A 55 6.57 -17.49 12.41
C TRP A 55 6.91 -17.43 13.88
N GLU A 56 8.01 -16.76 14.19
CA GLU A 56 8.47 -16.52 15.55
C GLU A 56 8.66 -15.03 15.81
N ALA A 57 8.31 -14.57 17.00
CA ALA A 57 8.67 -13.25 17.50
C ALA A 57 8.87 -13.31 19.01
N LEU A 58 9.87 -12.58 19.53
CA LEU A 58 10.19 -12.51 20.96
C LEU A 58 10.37 -13.90 21.62
N GLY A 59 10.85 -14.89 20.85
CA GLY A 59 11.04 -16.27 21.31
C GLY A 59 9.78 -17.15 21.32
N ASN A 60 8.64 -16.62 20.86
CA ASN A 60 7.36 -17.34 20.82
C ASN A 60 6.97 -17.66 19.37
N THR A 61 6.45 -18.87 19.14
CA THR A 61 5.82 -19.22 17.86
C THR A 61 4.45 -18.55 17.77
N LEU A 62 4.27 -17.69 16.77
CA LEU A 62 3.03 -16.96 16.53
C LEU A 62 2.06 -17.72 15.61
N SER A 63 2.61 -18.38 14.58
CA SER A 63 1.84 -19.07 13.55
C SER A 63 2.66 -20.20 12.94
N SER A 64 2.00 -21.27 12.49
CA SER A 64 2.59 -22.36 11.73
C SER A 64 2.10 -22.37 10.28
N GLN A 65 1.69 -21.21 9.78
CA GLN A 65 1.28 -20.99 8.40
C GLN A 65 2.27 -20.03 7.71
N PRO A 66 2.34 -20.04 6.36
CA PRO A 66 3.15 -19.07 5.62
C PRO A 66 2.68 -17.63 5.84
N ASN A 67 1.39 -17.45 6.14
CA ASN A 67 0.76 -16.14 6.35
C ASN A 67 0.70 -15.80 7.84
N LEU A 68 1.03 -14.56 8.17
CA LEU A 68 0.94 -13.99 9.51
C LEU A 68 0.27 -12.62 9.45
N THR A 69 -0.82 -12.47 10.18
CA THR A 69 -1.46 -11.16 10.40
C THR A 69 -1.28 -10.76 11.85
N VAL A 70 -0.69 -9.60 12.08
CA VAL A 70 -0.39 -9.07 13.41
C VAL A 70 -0.63 -7.58 13.48
N SER A 71 -1.15 -7.11 14.61
CA SER A 71 -1.31 -5.69 14.91
C SER A 71 -0.16 -5.23 15.80
N TRP A 72 0.57 -4.21 15.37
CA TRP A 72 1.64 -3.58 16.12
C TRP A 72 1.29 -2.11 16.38
N ASP A 73 1.38 -1.67 17.63
CA ASP A 73 1.16 -0.27 18.00
C ASP A 73 2.45 0.29 18.62
N PRO A 74 3.07 1.33 18.02
CA PRO A 74 4.35 1.87 18.48
C PRO A 74 4.32 2.45 19.91
N ARG A 75 3.13 2.69 20.49
CA ARG A 75 2.98 3.27 21.84
C ARG A 75 2.91 2.23 22.94
N ILE A 76 2.53 1.00 22.61
CA ILE A 76 2.27 -0.07 23.60
C ILE A 76 3.07 -1.34 23.33
N SER A 77 3.43 -1.61 22.07
CA SER A 77 4.21 -2.76 21.66
C SER A 77 5.69 -2.41 21.68
N SER A 78 6.53 -3.32 22.17
CA SER A 78 7.98 -3.18 22.04
C SER A 78 8.41 -3.35 20.59
N GLU A 79 9.60 -2.85 20.27
CA GLU A 79 10.27 -3.19 19.01
C GLU A 79 10.49 -4.71 18.97
N GLN A 80 10.07 -5.32 17.85
CA GLN A 80 10.19 -6.75 17.64
C GLN A 80 10.35 -7.06 16.16
N ASP A 81 11.11 -8.13 15.89
CA ASP A 81 11.26 -8.69 14.56
C ASP A 81 10.39 -9.94 14.44
N TYR A 82 9.67 -10.04 13.32
CA TYR A 82 8.95 -11.24 12.93
C TYR A 82 9.87 -12.07 12.04
N THR A 83 10.15 -13.29 12.48
CA THR A 83 11.04 -14.20 11.77
C THR A 83 10.20 -15.33 11.16
N CYS A 84 10.20 -15.43 9.84
CA CYS A 84 9.72 -16.62 9.16
C CYS A 84 10.83 -17.66 9.15
N ILE A 85 10.46 -18.91 9.42
CA ILE A 85 11.33 -20.06 9.28
C ILE A 85 10.61 -21.06 8.37
N ALA A 86 11.27 -21.41 7.27
CA ALA A 86 10.83 -22.45 6.35
C ALA A 86 11.77 -23.65 6.50
N GLU A 87 11.22 -24.83 6.71
CA GLU A 87 12.01 -26.04 6.95
C GLU A 87 11.48 -27.23 6.17
N ASN A 88 12.40 -28.12 5.83
CA ASN A 88 12.15 -29.39 5.18
C ASN A 88 13.09 -30.43 5.83
N ALA A 89 12.87 -31.72 5.55
CA ALA A 89 13.67 -32.84 6.07
C ALA A 89 15.19 -32.71 5.83
N VAL A 90 15.61 -31.87 4.88
CA VAL A 90 17.01 -31.69 4.47
C VAL A 90 17.61 -30.35 4.93
N SER A 91 16.82 -29.28 5.08
CA SER A 91 17.36 -27.94 5.34
C SER A 91 16.35 -26.98 5.95
N ASN A 92 16.85 -25.92 6.60
CA ASN A 92 16.05 -24.80 7.10
C ASN A 92 16.56 -23.45 6.55
N LEU A 93 15.63 -22.53 6.29
CA LEU A 93 15.90 -21.14 5.95
C LEU A 93 15.10 -20.23 6.88
N SER A 94 15.67 -19.08 7.23
CA SER A 94 15.00 -18.08 8.04
C SER A 94 15.15 -16.69 7.44
N PHE A 95 14.13 -15.86 7.64
CA PHE A 95 14.11 -14.47 7.19
C PHE A 95 13.36 -13.60 8.21
N SER A 96 13.99 -12.53 8.67
CA SER A 96 13.44 -11.63 9.70
C SER A 96 13.08 -10.27 9.13
N VAL A 97 11.94 -9.74 9.57
CA VAL A 97 11.45 -8.39 9.22
C VAL A 97 11.09 -7.61 10.48
N SER A 98 11.48 -6.33 10.51
CA SER A 98 11.22 -5.45 11.66
C SER A 98 9.85 -4.79 11.56
N ALA A 99 9.05 -4.91 12.62
CA ALA A 99 7.73 -4.28 12.71
C ALA A 99 7.81 -2.75 12.57
N GLN A 100 8.79 -2.15 13.26
CA GLN A 100 8.99 -0.69 13.28
C GLN A 100 9.29 -0.15 11.89
N LYS A 101 10.23 -0.79 11.18
CA LYS A 101 10.59 -0.38 9.82
C LYS A 101 9.40 -0.45 8.87
N LEU A 102 8.61 -1.53 8.94
CA LEU A 102 7.44 -1.71 8.09
C LEU A 102 6.32 -0.70 8.39
N CYS A 103 6.13 -0.34 9.65
CA CYS A 103 5.09 0.59 10.07
C CYS A 103 5.50 2.07 9.90
N GLU A 104 6.79 2.39 10.03
CA GLU A 104 7.30 3.74 9.80
C GLU A 104 7.17 4.14 8.32
N ASP A 105 7.48 3.22 7.40
CA ASP A 105 7.33 3.45 5.96
C ASP A 105 5.87 3.80 5.58
N VAL A 106 4.90 3.05 6.12
CA VAL A 106 3.47 3.34 5.88
C VAL A 106 3.03 4.65 6.48
N LYS A 107 3.52 5.00 7.68
CA LYS A 107 3.21 6.28 8.30
C LYS A 107 3.67 7.45 7.43
N ILE A 108 4.86 7.35 6.85
CA ILE A 108 5.40 8.34 5.92
C ILE A 108 4.51 8.42 4.68
N GLN A 109 4.22 7.28 4.03
CA GLN A 109 3.37 7.24 2.83
C GLN A 109 1.95 7.80 3.09
N TYR A 110 1.34 7.45 4.22
CA TYR A 110 0.01 7.95 4.61
C TYR A 110 0.03 9.46 4.82
N THR A 111 1.04 9.97 5.54
CA THR A 111 1.18 11.41 5.81
C THR A 111 1.41 12.17 4.52
N ASP A 112 2.29 11.68 3.64
CA ASP A 112 2.61 12.31 2.37
C ASP A 112 1.38 12.34 1.45
N THR A 113 0.70 11.20 1.28
CA THR A 113 -0.54 11.12 0.48
C THR A 113 -1.61 12.08 1.00
N LYS A 114 -1.79 12.16 2.32
CA LYS A 114 -2.75 13.09 2.93
C LYS A 114 -2.35 14.54 2.72
N MET A 115 -1.08 14.89 2.93
CA MET A 115 -0.59 16.25 2.71
C MET A 115 -0.74 16.66 1.24
N ILE A 116 -0.35 15.80 0.29
CA ILE A 116 -0.54 16.02 -1.14
C ILE A 116 -2.03 16.26 -1.46
N LEU A 117 -2.93 15.42 -0.93
CA LEU A 117 -4.37 15.58 -1.15
C LEU A 117 -4.89 16.92 -0.62
N PHE A 118 -4.48 17.33 0.57
CA PHE A 118 -4.85 18.63 1.14
C PHE A 118 -4.32 19.79 0.28
N MET A 119 -3.08 19.71 -0.19
CA MET A 119 -2.48 20.74 -1.03
C MET A 119 -3.18 20.84 -2.39
N VAL A 120 -3.43 19.71 -3.06
CA VAL A 120 -4.16 19.68 -4.34
C VAL A 120 -5.58 20.23 -4.17
N SER A 121 -6.30 19.79 -3.12
CA SER A 121 -7.63 20.29 -2.81
C SER A 121 -7.64 21.81 -2.58
N GLY A 122 -6.71 22.34 -1.77
CA GLY A 122 -6.57 23.77 -1.52
C GLY A 122 -6.32 24.57 -2.80
N ILE A 123 -5.44 24.07 -3.66
CA ILE A 123 -5.14 24.68 -4.97
C ILE A 123 -6.39 24.70 -5.86
N CYS A 124 -7.11 23.58 -5.98
CA CYS A 124 -8.35 23.50 -6.75
C CYS A 124 -9.42 24.48 -6.26
N ILE A 125 -9.55 24.63 -4.94
CA ILE A 125 -10.49 25.57 -4.33
C ILE A 125 -10.13 27.02 -4.68
N VAL A 126 -8.85 27.40 -4.53
CA VAL A 126 -8.36 28.75 -4.85
C VAL A 126 -8.58 29.07 -6.33
N PHE A 127 -8.22 28.16 -7.25
CA PHE A 127 -8.45 28.35 -8.67
C PHE A 127 -9.94 28.44 -9.00
N GLY A 128 -10.79 27.61 -8.38
CA GLY A 128 -12.24 27.67 -8.53
C GLY A 128 -12.82 29.03 -8.13
N PHE A 129 -12.37 29.60 -7.00
CA PHE A 129 -12.77 30.94 -6.57
C PHE A 129 -12.31 32.04 -7.52
N ILE A 130 -11.06 31.98 -8.01
CA ILE A 130 -10.55 32.95 -9.00
C ILE A 130 -11.39 32.91 -10.28
N ILE A 131 -11.68 31.72 -10.81
CA ILE A 131 -12.50 31.56 -12.00
C ILE A 131 -13.90 32.12 -11.77
N LEU A 132 -14.53 31.83 -10.63
CA LEU A 132 -15.86 32.35 -10.29
C LEU A 132 -15.86 33.89 -10.22
N LEU A 133 -14.87 34.49 -9.57
CA LEU A 133 -14.72 35.94 -9.50
C LEU A 133 -14.56 36.55 -10.90
N LEU A 134 -13.71 35.95 -11.74
CA LEU A 134 -13.55 36.39 -13.14
C LEU A 134 -14.85 36.28 -13.93
N LEU A 135 -15.64 35.21 -13.74
CA LEU A 135 -16.96 35.06 -14.39
C LEU A 135 -17.96 36.10 -13.90
N VAL A 136 -18.00 36.40 -12.61
CA VAL A 136 -18.87 37.45 -12.04
C VAL A 136 -18.47 38.84 -12.54
N LEU A 137 -17.16 39.12 -12.61
CA LEU A 137 -16.63 40.38 -13.13
C LEU A 137 -16.93 40.55 -14.63
N ARG A 138 -16.80 39.47 -15.43
CA ARG A 138 -17.21 39.45 -16.85
C ARG A 138 -18.70 39.74 -16.97
N LYS A 139 -19.55 39.00 -16.26
CA LYS A 139 -21.01 39.19 -16.26
C LYS A 139 -21.41 40.63 -15.87
N ARG A 140 -20.76 41.21 -14.87
CA ARG A 140 -20.96 42.62 -14.47
C ARG A 140 -20.58 43.59 -15.59
N ARG A 141 -19.44 43.38 -16.25
CA ARG A 141 -18.97 44.22 -17.37
C ARG A 141 -19.92 44.15 -18.55
N ASP A 142 -20.40 42.95 -18.89
CA ASP A 142 -21.37 42.76 -19.98
C ASP A 142 -22.67 43.52 -19.68
N SER A 143 -23.18 43.43 -18.44
CA SER A 143 -24.37 44.18 -18.01
C SER A 143 -24.18 45.71 -18.01
N LEU A 144 -22.96 46.19 -17.73
CA LEU A 144 -22.63 47.62 -17.75
C LEU A 144 -22.53 48.15 -19.19
N SER A 145 -21.90 47.39 -20.10
CA SER A 145 -21.79 47.75 -21.51
C SER A 145 -23.15 47.87 -22.20
N LEU A 146 -24.11 46.99 -21.84
CA LEU A 146 -25.49 47.04 -22.33
C LEU A 146 -26.25 48.27 -21.80
N SER A 147 -25.94 48.72 -20.58
CA SER A 147 -26.52 49.92 -19.97
C SER A 147 -26.04 51.19 -20.69
N THR A 148 -24.75 51.31 -20.98
CA THR A 148 -24.19 52.46 -21.70
C THR A 148 -24.74 52.61 -23.11
N GLN A 149 -25.02 51.51 -23.81
CA GLN A 149 -25.61 51.55 -25.15
C GLN A 149 -27.09 52.02 -25.16
N ARG A 150 -27.83 51.83 -24.05
CA ARG A 150 -29.20 52.38 -23.91
C ARG A 150 -29.25 53.89 -23.71
N THR A 151 -28.18 54.51 -23.21
CA THR A 151 -28.15 55.97 -22.96
C THR A 151 -27.77 56.77 -24.22
N GLN A 152 -27.38 56.13 -25.32
CA GLN A 152 -26.98 56.77 -26.59
C GLN A 152 -27.82 56.34 -27.82
N GLY A 153 -29.07 55.90 -27.61
CA GLY A 153 -30.05 55.72 -28.69
C GLY A 153 -30.68 57.06 -29.13
N PRO A 154 -31.06 57.22 -30.41
CA PRO A 154 -30.97 58.47 -31.16
C PRO A 154 -32.16 59.42 -30.89
N GLY A 155 -31.85 60.69 -30.61
CA GLY A 155 -32.80 61.78 -30.80
C GLY A 155 -32.93 62.07 -32.30
N GLU A 156 -33.88 61.39 -32.95
CA GLU A 156 -34.38 61.75 -34.27
C GLU A 156 -34.98 63.16 -34.25
N HIS A 157 -34.41 64.01 -35.11
CA HIS A 157 -35.10 64.89 -36.07
C HIS A 157 -36.43 65.53 -35.65
N SER A 158 -36.43 66.87 -35.59
CA SER A 158 -37.64 67.67 -35.85
C SER A 158 -37.20 69.01 -36.46
N ASP A 159 -37.29 69.08 -37.80
CA ASP A 159 -37.41 70.33 -38.56
C ASP A 159 -38.77 70.96 -38.26
N SER A 160 -38.77 72.23 -37.83
CA SER A 160 -39.76 73.28 -38.14
C SER A 160 -39.30 74.62 -37.58
#